data_AF-A0AAN7C560-F1
#
_entry.id   AF-A0AAN7C560-F1
#
_cell.length_a   1.000
_cell.length_b   1.000
_cell.length_c   1.000
_cell.angle_alpha   90.00
_cell.angle_beta   90.00
_cell.angle_gamma   90.00
#
_symmetry.space_group_name_H-M   'P 1'
#
loop_
_entity.id
_entity.type
_entity.pdbx_description
1 polymer ?
#
loop_
_entity_poly.entity_id
_entity_poly.type
_entity_poly.pdbx_seq_one_letter_code
_entity_poly.pdbx_strand_id
1 'polypeptide(L)'
;MSSNSLPTSPPAWFTFQDAALIYQAGERKVWKIRDEFILKRTRATGINSEAATHRFVADNTSIPVPFVYGEWQSEDRRWHYLLEGRIHGQTLADCWARLTVDDKLDLAEQVLAYMLQLRRFTAGSLRSLSGKPLPNNLFVPAPFPEGARGYLRGTWRTDDDIFAREFQPALERARVAPDLVRLLRRTMPPCAGQLQLTHCDLYVGNVMVDLSGGRAVVSAIIDWESAGYWPAWFQHARITHGCSKHDGEWKYILSRLQQSSIPHADHGRVWWDTVQTLLYRPSSLQARAWLRLLVGYVRGERSVSELEKYQEIDGEEAAVLNTVPRGGGRGADGYYSTAIGAFRRR
;
A
#
# COMPACT_ATOMS: atom_id res chain seq x y z
N MET A 1 -9.15 -30.50 -2.12
CA MET A 1 -9.93 -29.25 -2.25
C MET A 1 -11.30 -29.50 -1.62
N SER A 2 -11.42 -29.33 -0.31
CA SER A 2 -12.72 -29.38 0.35
C SER A 2 -13.52 -28.13 -0.02
N SER A 3 -14.76 -28.34 -0.44
CA SER A 3 -15.71 -27.34 -0.90
C SER A 3 -16.28 -26.50 0.25
N ASN A 4 -15.45 -25.80 1.02
CA ASN A 4 -15.94 -24.77 1.94
C ASN A 4 -16.24 -23.49 1.16
N SER A 5 -17.36 -23.50 0.44
CA SER A 5 -17.95 -22.27 -0.07
C SER A 5 -18.34 -21.38 1.12
N LEU A 6 -17.83 -20.15 1.16
CA LEU A 6 -18.24 -19.17 2.16
C LEU A 6 -19.77 -18.96 2.11
N PRO A 7 -20.44 -18.81 3.26
CA PRO A 7 -21.85 -18.44 3.27
C PRO A 7 -22.08 -17.17 2.44
N THR A 8 -22.99 -17.26 1.47
CA THR A 8 -23.42 -16.16 0.58
C THR A 8 -24.67 -15.44 1.09
N SER A 9 -24.99 -15.68 2.35
CA SER A 9 -26.05 -15.02 3.13
C SER A 9 -25.52 -14.85 4.55
N PRO A 10 -26.08 -13.90 5.34
CA PRO A 10 -25.72 -13.80 6.75
C PRO A 10 -25.86 -15.17 7.45
N PRO A 11 -24.86 -15.62 8.22
CA PRO A 11 -24.99 -16.87 8.97
C PRO A 11 -26.25 -16.87 9.85
N ALA A 12 -26.95 -18.00 9.98
CA ALA A 12 -28.23 -18.04 10.70
C ALA A 12 -28.12 -17.62 12.18
N TRP A 13 -26.94 -17.81 12.78
CA TRP A 13 -26.63 -17.39 14.16
C TRP A 13 -26.21 -15.92 14.28
N PHE A 14 -25.94 -15.24 13.17
CA PHE A 14 -25.46 -13.86 13.17
C PHE A 14 -26.61 -12.88 13.39
N THR A 15 -26.43 -11.97 14.34
CA THR A 15 -27.37 -10.88 14.61
C THR A 15 -26.64 -9.55 14.68
N PHE A 16 -27.22 -8.49 14.12
CA PHE A 16 -26.64 -7.14 14.15
C PHE A 16 -26.91 -6.38 15.47
N GLN A 17 -27.14 -7.10 16.57
CA GLN A 17 -27.32 -6.52 17.90
C GLN A 17 -25.98 -6.08 18.48
N ASP A 18 -25.99 -5.05 19.32
CA ASP A 18 -24.78 -4.49 19.96
C ASP A 18 -23.70 -4.04 18.95
N ALA A 19 -24.16 -3.59 17.77
CA ALA A 19 -23.31 -3.10 16.71
C ALA A 19 -22.90 -1.64 16.96
N ALA A 20 -21.60 -1.39 17.07
CA ALA A 20 -21.01 -0.06 17.14
C ALA A 20 -20.31 0.26 15.82
N LEU A 21 -20.67 1.38 15.18
CA LEU A 21 -19.95 1.87 14.00
C LEU A 21 -18.57 2.40 14.42
N ILE A 22 -17.51 1.77 13.93
CA ILE A 22 -16.12 2.13 14.28
C ILE A 22 -15.39 2.87 13.16
N TYR A 23 -15.90 2.79 11.93
CA TYR A 23 -15.33 3.52 10.79
C TYR A 23 -16.40 3.81 9.72
N GLN A 24 -16.33 5.00 9.14
CA GLN A 24 -17.12 5.38 7.96
C GLN A 24 -16.32 6.31 7.05
N ALA A 25 -16.26 5.95 5.76
CA ALA A 25 -15.72 6.81 4.71
C ALA A 25 -16.56 6.65 3.43
N GLY A 26 -17.26 7.71 3.04
CA GLY A 26 -18.24 7.66 1.96
C GLY A 26 -19.30 6.58 2.23
N GLU A 27 -19.37 5.60 1.33
CA GLU A 27 -20.31 4.48 1.41
C GLU A 27 -19.80 3.28 2.23
N ARG A 28 -18.47 3.21 2.49
CA ARG A 28 -17.83 2.18 3.32
C ARG A 28 -18.18 2.40 4.78
N LYS A 29 -18.59 1.32 5.44
CA LYS A 29 -18.86 1.29 6.88
C LYS A 29 -18.27 0.03 7.49
N VAL A 30 -17.73 0.17 8.69
CA VAL A 30 -17.23 -0.97 9.48
C VAL A 30 -17.86 -0.90 10.86
N TRP A 31 -18.46 -2.00 11.29
CA TRP A 31 -19.03 -2.15 12.62
C TRP A 31 -18.27 -3.19 13.41
N LYS A 32 -18.11 -2.91 14.69
CA LYS A 32 -17.79 -3.88 15.73
C LYS A 32 -19.09 -4.43 16.29
N ILE A 33 -19.19 -5.74 16.46
CA ILE A 33 -20.41 -6.41 16.96
C ILE A 33 -20.03 -7.30 18.13
N ARG A 34 -20.62 -7.05 19.31
CA ARG A 34 -20.41 -7.83 20.56
C ARG A 34 -18.96 -8.05 21.00
N ASP A 35 -18.03 -7.19 20.57
CA ASP A 35 -16.57 -7.37 20.72
C ASP A 35 -15.98 -8.63 20.06
N GLU A 36 -16.79 -9.40 19.34
CA GLU A 36 -16.41 -10.69 18.73
C GLU A 36 -16.25 -10.60 17.22
N PHE A 37 -16.99 -9.71 16.55
CA PHE A 37 -17.02 -9.65 15.09
C PHE A 37 -16.77 -8.25 14.53
N ILE A 38 -16.23 -8.24 13.32
CA ILE A 38 -16.17 -7.07 12.45
C ILE A 38 -17.06 -7.34 11.24
N LEU A 39 -18.00 -6.43 10.99
CA LEU A 39 -18.79 -6.41 9.76
C LEU A 39 -18.34 -5.23 8.90
N LYS A 40 -17.86 -5.50 7.69
CA LYS A 40 -17.54 -4.48 6.70
C LYS A 40 -18.66 -4.44 5.67
N ARG A 41 -19.13 -3.23 5.34
CA ARG A 41 -20.04 -2.99 4.21
C ARG A 41 -19.39 -2.05 3.21
N THR A 42 -19.35 -2.48 1.96
CA THR A 42 -18.89 -1.68 0.82
C THR A 42 -19.96 -1.71 -0.28
N ARG A 43 -19.81 -0.86 -1.30
CA ARG A 43 -20.67 -0.92 -2.48
C ARG A 43 -20.39 -2.23 -3.23
N ALA A 44 -21.43 -2.91 -3.67
CA ALA A 44 -21.29 -4.11 -4.50
C ALA A 44 -20.83 -3.70 -5.91
N THR A 45 -19.52 -3.73 -6.14
CA THR A 45 -18.90 -3.45 -7.45
C THR A 45 -18.53 -4.72 -8.22
N GLY A 46 -18.57 -5.88 -7.57
CA GLY A 46 -18.08 -7.15 -8.13
C GLY A 46 -16.55 -7.27 -8.20
N ILE A 47 -15.82 -6.34 -7.58
CA ILE A 47 -14.35 -6.25 -7.62
C ILE A 47 -13.71 -6.64 -6.27
N ASN A 48 -14.50 -6.78 -5.20
CA ASN A 48 -13.97 -7.14 -3.88
C ASN A 48 -13.32 -8.54 -3.90
N SER A 49 -12.08 -8.63 -3.42
CA SER A 49 -11.31 -9.88 -3.31
C SER A 49 -10.87 -10.16 -1.87
N GLU A 50 -11.29 -9.35 -0.90
CA GLU A 50 -10.78 -9.39 0.47
C GLU A 50 -10.98 -10.77 1.13
N ALA A 51 -12.18 -11.35 1.10
CA ALA A 51 -12.44 -12.66 1.71
C ALA A 51 -11.78 -13.82 0.95
N ALA A 52 -11.61 -13.71 -0.37
CA ALA A 52 -10.81 -14.67 -1.14
C ALA A 52 -9.34 -14.59 -0.74
N THR A 53 -8.80 -13.37 -0.57
CA THR A 53 -7.44 -13.15 -0.10
C THR A 53 -7.23 -13.69 1.31
N HIS A 54 -8.12 -13.40 2.26
CA HIS A 54 -8.04 -13.94 3.62
C HIS A 54 -7.88 -15.45 3.64
N ARG A 55 -8.79 -16.16 2.95
CA ARG A 55 -8.75 -17.63 2.90
C ARG A 55 -7.46 -18.14 2.27
N PHE A 56 -7.05 -17.55 1.15
CA PHE A 56 -5.81 -17.94 0.50
C PHE A 56 -4.59 -17.72 1.39
N VAL A 57 -4.51 -16.58 2.07
CA VAL A 57 -3.41 -16.27 3.00
C VAL A 57 -3.41 -17.26 4.17
N ALA A 58 -4.57 -17.52 4.78
CA ALA A 58 -4.71 -18.49 5.86
C ALA A 58 -4.31 -19.93 5.44
N ASP A 59 -4.69 -20.34 4.24
CA ASP A 59 -4.45 -21.71 3.74
C ASP A 59 -3.01 -21.93 3.27
N ASN A 60 -2.29 -20.87 2.90
CA ASN A 60 -1.00 -20.99 2.19
C ASN A 60 0.19 -20.33 2.91
N THR A 61 -0.04 -19.68 4.06
CA THR A 61 1.00 -18.97 4.82
C THR A 61 0.82 -19.15 6.32
N SER A 62 1.82 -18.75 7.10
CA SER A 62 1.71 -18.65 8.56
C SER A 62 1.24 -17.27 9.03
N ILE A 63 0.72 -16.43 8.12
CA ILE A 63 0.32 -15.07 8.46
C ILE A 63 -0.99 -15.15 9.25
N PRO A 64 -1.02 -14.61 10.47
CA PRO A 64 -2.26 -14.57 11.22
C PRO A 64 -3.22 -13.59 10.56
N VAL A 65 -4.43 -14.05 10.23
CA VAL A 65 -5.49 -13.24 9.63
C VAL A 65 -6.82 -13.52 10.34
N PRO A 66 -7.74 -12.54 10.38
CA PRO A 66 -9.10 -12.77 10.84
C PRO A 66 -9.78 -13.95 10.13
N PHE A 67 -10.48 -14.78 10.91
CA PHE A 67 -11.34 -15.83 10.36
C PHE A 67 -12.54 -15.21 9.65
N VAL A 68 -12.83 -15.67 8.44
CA VAL A 68 -13.97 -15.17 7.65
C VAL A 68 -15.19 -16.07 7.87
N TYR A 69 -16.26 -15.49 8.42
CA TYR A 69 -17.52 -16.19 8.67
C TYR A 69 -18.48 -16.17 7.47
N GLY A 70 -18.37 -15.18 6.59
CA GLY A 70 -19.19 -15.11 5.39
C GLY A 70 -19.00 -13.83 4.57
N GLU A 71 -19.36 -13.90 3.30
CA GLU A 71 -19.42 -12.75 2.39
C GLU A 71 -20.76 -12.79 1.63
N TRP A 72 -21.51 -11.69 1.59
CA TRP A 72 -22.81 -11.69 0.90
C TRP A 72 -23.17 -10.34 0.31
N GLN A 73 -24.19 -10.32 -0.53
CA GLN A 73 -24.78 -9.09 -1.05
C GLN A 73 -26.14 -8.83 -0.40
N SER A 74 -26.53 -7.56 -0.29
CA SER A 74 -27.93 -7.23 -0.01
C SER A 74 -28.84 -7.76 -1.12
N GLU A 75 -30.12 -7.97 -0.82
CA GLU A 75 -31.12 -8.46 -1.79
C GLU A 75 -31.19 -7.60 -3.05
N ASP A 76 -31.09 -6.28 -2.88
CA ASP A 76 -31.06 -5.30 -3.96
C ASP A 76 -29.71 -5.23 -4.73
N ARG A 77 -28.73 -6.06 -4.33
CA ARG A 77 -27.37 -6.13 -4.88
C ARG A 77 -26.61 -4.80 -4.87
N ARG A 78 -27.00 -3.85 -4.01
CA ARG A 78 -26.30 -2.57 -3.86
C ARG A 78 -25.11 -2.65 -2.92
N TRP A 79 -25.17 -3.53 -1.92
CA TRP A 79 -24.19 -3.62 -0.85
C TRP A 79 -23.52 -4.97 -0.83
N HIS A 80 -22.21 -4.96 -0.57
CA HIS A 80 -21.42 -6.14 -0.26
C HIS A 80 -21.09 -6.12 1.23
N TYR A 81 -21.16 -7.27 1.89
CA TYR A 81 -20.88 -7.47 3.30
C TYR A 81 -19.79 -8.52 3.46
N LEU A 82 -18.86 -8.27 4.37
CA LEU A 82 -17.86 -9.23 4.83
C LEU A 82 -17.95 -9.30 6.35
N LEU A 83 -18.17 -10.51 6.88
CA LEU A 83 -18.16 -10.79 8.31
C LEU A 83 -16.91 -11.58 8.67
N GLU A 84 -16.11 -11.02 9.57
CA GLU A 84 -14.88 -11.63 10.06
C GLU A 84 -14.79 -11.58 11.58
N GLY A 85 -13.94 -12.43 12.15
CA GLY A 85 -13.63 -12.40 13.58
C GLY A 85 -12.89 -11.11 13.96
N ARG A 86 -13.26 -10.55 15.10
CA ARG A 86 -12.51 -9.42 15.66
C ARG A 86 -11.22 -9.94 16.29
N ILE A 87 -10.11 -9.32 15.92
CA ILE A 87 -8.83 -9.54 16.58
C ILE A 87 -8.77 -8.68 17.84
N HIS A 88 -8.61 -9.33 18.99
CA HIS A 88 -8.42 -8.66 20.27
C HIS A 88 -6.99 -8.10 20.37
N GLY A 89 -6.82 -7.08 21.21
CA GLY A 89 -5.57 -6.36 21.36
C GLY A 89 -5.63 -4.96 20.74
N GLN A 90 -4.47 -4.45 20.36
CA GLN A 90 -4.27 -3.10 19.88
C GLN A 90 -3.52 -3.10 18.55
N THR A 91 -3.68 -2.06 17.75
CA THR A 91 -2.87 -1.92 16.54
C THR A 91 -1.44 -1.55 16.90
N LEU A 92 -0.49 -1.81 15.99
CA LEU A 92 0.88 -1.35 16.12
C LEU A 92 0.92 0.18 16.24
N ALA A 93 0.00 0.90 15.59
CA ALA A 93 -0.13 2.34 15.71
C ALA A 93 -0.42 2.79 17.16
N ASP A 94 -1.33 2.08 17.85
CA ASP A 94 -1.79 2.41 19.20
C ASP A 94 -0.70 2.19 20.26
N CYS A 95 0.20 1.23 20.03
CA CYS A 95 1.26 0.89 20.97
C CYS A 95 2.65 1.41 20.59
N TRP A 96 2.86 1.90 19.36
CA TRP A 96 4.19 2.27 18.83
C TRP A 96 5.05 3.10 19.79
N ALA A 97 4.44 4.11 20.43
CA ALA A 97 5.14 5.01 21.33
C ALA A 97 5.61 4.35 22.64
N ARG A 98 5.00 3.22 23.04
CA ARG A 98 5.32 2.46 24.25
C ARG A 98 6.29 1.31 23.99
N LEU A 99 6.48 0.91 22.74
CA LEU A 99 7.38 -0.18 22.37
C LEU A 99 8.84 0.20 22.59
N THR A 100 9.62 -0.74 23.11
CA THR A 100 11.08 -0.61 23.15
C THR A 100 11.65 -0.68 21.72
N VAL A 101 12.95 -0.35 21.57
CA VAL A 101 13.62 -0.51 20.28
C VAL A 101 13.62 -1.98 19.85
N ASP A 102 13.89 -2.89 20.79
CA ASP A 102 13.92 -4.33 20.53
C ASP A 102 12.53 -4.83 20.12
N ASP A 103 11.45 -4.41 20.78
CA ASP A 103 10.09 -4.78 20.36
C ASP A 103 9.78 -4.31 18.93
N LYS A 104 10.21 -3.10 18.56
CA LYS A 104 10.01 -2.56 17.21
C LYS A 104 10.76 -3.38 16.17
N LEU A 105 11.98 -3.81 16.47
CA LEU A 105 12.77 -4.68 15.60
C LEU A 105 12.17 -6.09 15.51
N ASP A 106 11.78 -6.68 16.63
CA ASP A 106 11.16 -8.01 16.70
C ASP A 106 9.87 -8.08 15.89
N LEU A 107 8.98 -7.09 16.04
CA LEU A 107 7.77 -6.99 15.24
C LEU A 107 8.10 -6.75 13.77
N ALA A 108 9.20 -6.06 13.48
CA ALA A 108 9.62 -5.79 12.12
C ALA A 108 10.02 -7.05 11.37
N GLU A 109 10.83 -7.87 12.03
CA GLU A 109 11.30 -9.14 11.51
C GLU A 109 10.15 -10.13 11.30
N GLN A 110 9.17 -10.15 12.22
CA GLN A 110 7.94 -10.92 12.04
C GLN A 110 7.18 -10.51 10.78
N VAL A 111 6.94 -9.20 10.60
CA VAL A 111 6.25 -8.69 9.41
C VAL A 111 7.04 -8.94 8.12
N LEU A 112 8.36 -8.77 8.15
CA LEU A 112 9.22 -9.11 7.01
C LEU A 112 9.12 -10.59 6.64
N ALA A 113 9.15 -11.49 7.62
CA ALA A 113 8.98 -12.92 7.38
C ALA A 113 7.64 -13.23 6.70
N TYR A 114 6.55 -12.58 7.11
CA TYR A 114 5.24 -12.68 6.45
C TYR A 114 5.25 -12.16 5.02
N MET A 115 5.88 -11.00 4.78
CA MET A 115 6.02 -10.46 3.43
C MET A 115 6.79 -11.40 2.51
N LEU A 116 7.87 -12.03 2.99
CA LEU A 116 8.63 -13.00 2.21
C LEU A 116 7.81 -14.24 1.85
N GLN A 117 6.87 -14.65 2.70
CA GLN A 117 5.94 -15.74 2.38
C GLN A 117 5.00 -15.36 1.23
N LEU A 118 4.40 -14.16 1.26
CA LEU A 118 3.51 -13.69 0.18
C LEU A 118 4.23 -13.60 -1.17
N ARG A 119 5.50 -13.19 -1.17
CA ARG A 119 6.29 -12.99 -2.39
C ARG A 119 6.54 -14.27 -3.20
N ARG A 120 6.32 -15.44 -2.59
CA ARG A 120 6.38 -16.74 -3.26
C ARG A 120 5.24 -16.92 -4.28
N PHE A 121 4.14 -16.21 -4.11
CA PHE A 121 3.00 -16.27 -5.04
C PHE A 121 3.17 -15.20 -6.10
N THR A 122 3.20 -15.63 -7.37
CA THR A 122 3.40 -14.75 -8.52
C THR A 122 2.25 -14.87 -9.51
N ALA A 123 2.08 -13.87 -10.37
CA ALA A 123 1.13 -13.93 -11.47
C ALA A 123 1.71 -13.28 -12.73
N GLY A 124 1.22 -13.70 -13.89
CA GLY A 124 1.62 -13.10 -15.17
C GLY A 124 0.97 -11.75 -15.48
N SER A 125 0.17 -11.19 -14.55
CA SER A 125 -0.51 -9.91 -14.76
C SER A 125 -0.87 -9.22 -13.45
N LEU A 126 -0.94 -7.89 -13.47
CA LEU A 126 -1.35 -7.03 -12.37
C LEU A 126 -2.86 -7.17 -12.13
N ARG A 127 -3.23 -7.83 -11.04
CA ARG A 127 -4.62 -8.19 -10.70
C ARG A 127 -4.77 -8.60 -9.23
N SER A 128 -6.00 -8.60 -8.73
CA SER A 128 -6.31 -9.19 -7.41
C SER A 128 -6.17 -10.71 -7.45
N LEU A 129 -6.19 -11.34 -6.27
CA LEU A 129 -6.17 -12.80 -6.17
C LEU A 129 -7.31 -13.46 -6.97
N SER A 130 -8.50 -12.87 -6.95
CA SER A 130 -9.68 -13.33 -7.71
C SER A 130 -9.65 -12.96 -9.20
N GLY A 131 -8.52 -12.42 -9.67
CA GLY A 131 -8.33 -11.99 -11.06
C GLY A 131 -9.08 -10.72 -11.45
N LYS A 132 -9.48 -9.90 -10.46
CA LYS A 132 -10.20 -8.63 -10.67
C LYS A 132 -9.24 -7.44 -10.75
N PRO A 133 -9.69 -6.27 -11.23
CA PRO A 133 -8.92 -5.04 -11.16
C PRO A 133 -8.50 -4.68 -9.74
N LEU A 134 -7.31 -4.11 -9.59
CA LEU A 134 -6.79 -3.66 -8.29
C LEU A 134 -7.17 -2.22 -8.00
N PRO A 135 -7.40 -1.86 -6.71
CA PRO A 135 -7.53 -0.45 -6.36
C PRO A 135 -6.25 0.28 -6.74
N ASN A 136 -6.34 1.52 -7.22
CA ASN A 136 -5.16 2.27 -7.66
C ASN A 136 -4.12 2.41 -6.54
N ASN A 137 -4.56 2.61 -5.31
CA ASN A 137 -3.72 2.66 -4.10
C ASN A 137 -2.42 3.47 -4.28
N LEU A 138 -2.54 4.65 -4.88
CA LEU A 138 -1.46 5.58 -5.22
C LEU A 138 -0.44 5.08 -6.24
N PHE A 139 -0.62 3.89 -6.83
CA PHE A 139 0.27 3.35 -7.85
C PHE A 139 0.48 4.34 -8.99
N VAL A 140 -0.60 4.85 -9.56
CA VAL A 140 -0.58 6.04 -10.40
C VAL A 140 -1.08 7.25 -9.60
N PRO A 141 -0.39 8.40 -9.61
CA PRO A 141 -0.82 9.60 -8.90
C PRO A 141 -1.85 10.43 -9.66
N ALA A 142 -2.45 11.39 -8.97
CA ALA A 142 -3.30 12.41 -9.61
C ALA A 142 -2.46 13.31 -10.54
N PRO A 143 -3.02 13.92 -11.60
CA PRO A 143 -4.44 13.94 -11.94
C PRO A 143 -4.93 12.57 -12.40
N PHE A 144 -6.20 12.24 -12.14
CA PHE A 144 -6.88 11.05 -12.68
C PHE A 144 -7.96 11.46 -13.68
N PRO A 145 -8.35 10.60 -14.65
CA PRO A 145 -9.60 10.79 -15.36
C PRO A 145 -10.77 10.79 -14.38
N GLU A 146 -11.86 11.46 -14.74
CA GLU A 146 -13.10 11.41 -13.95
C GLU A 146 -13.56 9.95 -13.76
N GLY A 147 -13.95 9.58 -12.53
CA GLY A 147 -14.31 8.21 -12.15
C GLY A 147 -13.15 7.21 -12.00
N ALA A 148 -11.90 7.56 -12.32
CA ALA A 148 -10.75 6.66 -12.21
C ALA A 148 -10.09 6.57 -10.81
N ARG A 149 -10.66 7.25 -9.79
CA ARG A 149 -10.11 7.28 -8.43
C ARG A 149 -10.04 5.92 -7.73
N GLY A 150 -10.76 4.92 -8.24
CA GLY A 150 -10.95 3.66 -7.53
C GLY A 150 -9.93 2.59 -7.91
N TYR A 151 -9.80 2.29 -9.20
CA TYR A 151 -9.22 1.03 -9.68
C TYR A 151 -8.39 1.22 -10.96
N LEU A 152 -7.34 0.42 -11.08
CA LEU A 152 -6.54 0.27 -12.30
C LEU A 152 -7.41 -0.40 -13.38
N ARG A 153 -7.32 0.07 -14.63
CA ARG A 153 -8.35 -0.19 -15.65
C ARG A 153 -8.15 -1.49 -16.45
N GLY A 154 -7.30 -2.41 -15.99
CA GLY A 154 -7.10 -3.68 -16.67
C GLY A 154 -6.14 -4.65 -15.99
N THR A 155 -5.96 -5.82 -16.64
CA THR A 155 -5.04 -6.88 -16.22
C THR A 155 -3.77 -6.79 -17.08
N TRP A 156 -2.75 -6.10 -16.58
CA TRP A 156 -1.57 -5.71 -17.36
C TRP A 156 -0.41 -6.69 -17.17
N ARG A 157 0.28 -7.07 -18.24
CA ARG A 157 1.26 -8.16 -18.23
C ARG A 157 2.71 -7.67 -18.26
N THR A 158 2.95 -6.52 -18.88
CA THR A 158 4.28 -5.95 -19.09
C THR A 158 4.39 -4.54 -18.50
N ASP A 159 5.62 -4.08 -18.25
CA ASP A 159 5.89 -2.68 -17.89
C ASP A 159 5.47 -1.71 -19.00
N ASP A 160 5.58 -2.11 -20.28
CA ASP A 160 5.02 -1.35 -21.42
C ASP A 160 3.52 -1.13 -21.28
N ASP A 161 2.75 -2.18 -21.00
CA ASP A 161 1.31 -2.09 -20.82
C ASP A 161 0.96 -1.16 -19.67
N ILE A 162 1.64 -1.35 -18.52
CA ILE A 162 1.41 -0.54 -17.32
C ILE A 162 1.73 0.93 -17.62
N PHE A 163 2.87 1.22 -18.23
CA PHE A 163 3.27 2.59 -18.53
C PHE A 163 2.31 3.25 -19.52
N ALA A 164 2.05 2.61 -20.65
CA ALA A 164 1.23 3.18 -21.73
C ALA A 164 -0.23 3.39 -21.32
N ARG A 165 -0.78 2.55 -20.44
CA ARG A 165 -2.20 2.58 -20.06
C ARG A 165 -2.49 3.37 -18.79
N GLU A 166 -1.56 3.41 -17.85
CA GLU A 166 -1.79 4.02 -16.54
C GLU A 166 -0.94 5.30 -16.35
N PHE A 167 0.39 5.21 -16.50
CA PHE A 167 1.29 6.34 -16.22
C PHE A 167 1.31 7.41 -17.32
N GLN A 168 1.44 7.03 -18.59
CA GLN A 168 1.50 7.96 -19.71
C GLN A 168 0.27 8.86 -19.79
N PRO A 169 -0.98 8.35 -19.71
CA PRO A 169 -2.16 9.21 -19.71
C PRO A 169 -2.21 10.17 -18.51
N ALA A 170 -1.63 9.80 -17.36
CA ALA A 170 -1.53 10.69 -16.21
C ALA A 170 -0.53 11.82 -16.42
N LEU A 171 0.66 11.48 -16.93
CA LEU A 171 1.70 12.45 -17.26
C LEU A 171 1.24 13.43 -18.35
N GLU A 172 0.58 12.94 -19.39
CA GLU A 172 0.02 13.78 -20.46
C GLU A 172 -1.07 14.73 -19.95
N ARG A 173 -1.97 14.25 -19.08
CA ARG A 173 -3.00 15.11 -18.46
C ARG A 173 -2.39 16.15 -17.53
N ALA A 174 -1.29 15.83 -16.87
CA ALA A 174 -0.49 16.78 -16.10
C ALA A 174 0.39 17.70 -16.98
N ARG A 175 0.33 17.57 -18.31
CA ARG A 175 1.11 18.34 -19.29
C ARG A 175 2.62 18.21 -19.10
N VAL A 176 3.07 17.05 -18.66
CA VAL A 176 4.50 16.72 -18.62
C VAL A 176 5.05 16.66 -20.05
N ALA A 177 6.22 17.26 -20.29
CA ALA A 177 6.80 17.37 -21.63
C ALA A 177 7.01 15.99 -22.30
N PRO A 178 6.75 15.82 -23.60
CA PRO A 178 6.85 14.52 -24.28
C PRO A 178 8.21 13.83 -24.16
N ASP A 179 9.31 14.60 -24.20
CA ASP A 179 10.66 14.05 -23.99
C ASP A 179 10.83 13.46 -22.60
N LEU A 180 10.23 14.09 -21.59
CA LEU A 180 10.27 13.63 -20.22
C LEU A 180 9.39 12.38 -20.02
N VAL A 181 8.22 12.31 -20.69
CA VAL A 181 7.40 11.09 -20.71
C VAL A 181 8.17 9.92 -21.33
N ARG A 182 8.84 10.16 -22.48
CA ARG A 182 9.71 9.14 -23.11
C ARG A 182 10.85 8.72 -22.20
N LEU A 183 11.47 9.66 -21.49
CA LEU A 183 12.52 9.36 -20.54
C LEU A 183 11.99 8.48 -19.39
N LEU A 184 10.87 8.86 -18.77
CA LEU A 184 10.25 8.10 -17.69
C LEU A 184 9.87 6.68 -18.12
N ARG A 185 9.40 6.50 -19.37
CA ARG A 185 9.16 5.16 -19.93
C ARG A 185 10.43 4.33 -19.94
N ARG A 186 11.51 4.90 -20.49
CA ARG A 186 12.82 4.23 -20.64
C ARG A 186 13.47 3.92 -19.30
N THR A 187 13.20 4.71 -18.27
CA THR A 187 13.76 4.53 -16.92
C THR A 187 12.80 3.84 -15.97
N MET A 188 11.61 3.40 -16.40
CA MET A 188 10.71 2.62 -15.53
C MET A 188 11.35 1.27 -15.20
N PRO A 189 11.38 0.85 -13.92
CA PRO A 189 11.90 -0.47 -13.58
C PRO A 189 11.07 -1.59 -14.23
N PRO A 190 11.72 -2.66 -14.69
CA PRO A 190 11.03 -3.79 -15.30
C PRO A 190 10.05 -4.44 -14.30
N CYS A 191 8.92 -4.90 -14.81
CA CYS A 191 7.88 -5.57 -14.02
C CYS A 191 7.63 -7.02 -14.47
N ALA A 192 8.02 -7.37 -15.71
CA ALA A 192 7.74 -8.67 -16.31
C ALA A 192 8.36 -9.81 -15.48
N GLY A 193 7.54 -10.79 -15.09
CA GLY A 193 7.97 -11.91 -14.22
C GLY A 193 8.24 -11.53 -12.77
N GLN A 194 8.03 -10.27 -12.37
CA GLN A 194 8.30 -9.74 -11.03
C GLN A 194 7.03 -9.25 -10.32
N LEU A 195 5.87 -9.76 -10.71
CA LEU A 195 4.60 -9.47 -10.04
C LEU A 195 4.38 -10.48 -8.92
N GLN A 196 4.38 -9.97 -7.69
CA GLN A 196 4.31 -10.75 -6.46
C GLN A 196 3.04 -10.40 -5.70
N LEU A 197 2.45 -11.37 -5.01
CA LEU A 197 1.35 -11.10 -4.10
C LEU A 197 1.84 -10.22 -2.96
N THR A 198 1.16 -9.12 -2.72
CA THR A 198 1.45 -8.21 -1.60
C THR A 198 0.17 -7.73 -0.95
N HIS A 199 0.28 -7.31 0.31
CA HIS A 199 -0.82 -6.65 1.01
C HIS A 199 -1.20 -5.31 0.35
N CYS A 200 -0.21 -4.61 -0.22
CA CYS A 200 -0.28 -3.29 -0.85
C CYS A 200 -0.75 -2.13 0.05
N ASP A 201 -1.40 -2.38 1.19
CA ASP A 201 -1.79 -1.36 2.17
C ASP A 201 -1.25 -1.63 3.58
N LEU A 202 0.04 -1.99 3.66
CA LEU A 202 0.67 -2.31 4.93
C LEU A 202 1.15 -1.02 5.62
N TYR A 203 0.52 -0.68 6.73
CA TYR A 203 0.87 0.44 7.60
C TYR A 203 0.59 0.05 9.07
N VAL A 204 1.09 0.83 10.03
CA VAL A 204 0.96 0.52 11.48
C VAL A 204 -0.47 0.26 11.98
N GLY A 205 -1.51 0.75 11.30
CA GLY A 205 -2.90 0.49 11.70
C GLY A 205 -3.46 -0.86 11.26
N ASN A 206 -2.81 -1.51 10.29
CA ASN A 206 -3.22 -2.81 9.74
C ASN A 206 -2.44 -3.99 10.35
N VAL A 207 -1.62 -3.74 11.37
CA VAL A 207 -0.87 -4.75 12.11
C VAL A 207 -1.41 -4.79 13.54
N MET A 208 -1.96 -5.93 13.95
CA MET A 208 -2.43 -6.17 15.31
C MET A 208 -1.30 -6.77 16.13
N VAL A 209 -1.17 -6.32 17.39
CA VAL A 209 -0.08 -6.72 18.28
C VAL A 209 -0.65 -7.22 19.61
N ASP A 210 -0.13 -8.36 20.06
CA ASP A 210 -0.29 -8.87 21.41
C ASP A 210 0.98 -8.60 22.23
N LEU A 211 0.81 -7.99 23.40
CA LEU A 211 1.87 -7.67 24.36
C LEU A 211 1.70 -8.42 25.70
N SER A 212 0.70 -9.30 25.82
CA SER A 212 0.35 -9.95 27.08
C SER A 212 1.37 -11.02 27.52
N GLY A 213 2.05 -11.66 26.57
CA GLY A 213 2.99 -12.76 26.82
C GLY A 213 4.43 -12.35 27.16
N GLY A 214 4.68 -11.08 27.51
CA GLY A 214 6.02 -10.56 27.81
C GLY A 214 6.94 -10.37 26.59
N ARG A 215 6.45 -10.71 25.38
CA ARG A 215 7.09 -10.42 24.08
C ARG A 215 6.05 -9.80 23.16
N ALA A 216 6.49 -8.85 22.32
CA ALA A 216 5.65 -8.29 21.27
C ALA A 216 5.46 -9.28 20.11
N VAL A 217 4.22 -9.69 19.86
CA VAL A 217 3.88 -10.65 18.80
C VAL A 217 2.84 -10.04 17.86
N VAL A 218 3.05 -10.22 16.55
CA VAL A 218 2.03 -9.87 15.55
C VAL A 218 0.88 -10.89 15.67
N SER A 219 -0.27 -10.43 16.15
CA SER A 219 -1.45 -11.29 16.37
C SER A 219 -2.37 -11.37 15.16
N ALA A 220 -2.30 -10.41 14.23
CA ALA A 220 -2.94 -10.46 12.91
C ALA A 220 -2.42 -9.38 11.96
N ILE A 221 -2.53 -9.62 10.66
CA ILE A 221 -2.54 -8.59 9.61
C ILE A 221 -3.97 -8.48 9.06
N ILE A 222 -4.50 -7.26 8.97
CA ILE A 222 -5.89 -6.97 8.61
C ILE A 222 -6.00 -6.03 7.40
N ASP A 223 -7.20 -5.93 6.83
CA ASP A 223 -7.56 -5.04 5.71
C ASP A 223 -6.89 -5.41 4.37
N TRP A 224 -7.16 -6.64 3.91
CA TRP A 224 -6.60 -7.23 2.70
C TRP A 224 -7.30 -6.76 1.40
N GLU A 225 -8.12 -5.71 1.44
CA GLU A 225 -8.93 -5.28 0.29
C GLU A 225 -8.09 -4.81 -0.91
N SER A 226 -6.88 -4.32 -0.65
CA SER A 226 -5.94 -3.82 -1.67
C SER A 226 -4.93 -4.87 -2.13
N ALA A 227 -5.01 -6.07 -1.57
CA ALA A 227 -4.03 -7.11 -1.83
C ALA A 227 -4.14 -7.66 -3.26
N GLY A 228 -2.99 -7.99 -3.84
CA GLY A 228 -2.91 -8.62 -5.14
C GLY A 228 -1.51 -8.65 -5.70
N TYR A 229 -1.40 -8.93 -7.00
CA TYR A 229 -0.12 -9.09 -7.68
C TYR A 229 0.38 -7.74 -8.19
N TRP A 230 1.42 -7.22 -7.54
CA TRP A 230 2.02 -5.92 -7.80
C TRP A 230 3.50 -6.06 -8.20
N PRO A 231 4.09 -5.08 -8.91
CA PRO A 231 5.52 -5.07 -9.15
C PRO A 231 6.28 -5.07 -7.81
N ALA A 232 7.29 -5.94 -7.68
CA ALA A 232 8.05 -6.07 -6.44
C ALA A 232 8.65 -4.74 -5.96
N TRP A 233 9.13 -3.90 -6.89
CA TRP A 233 9.66 -2.57 -6.59
C TRP A 233 8.58 -1.61 -6.05
N PHE A 234 7.31 -1.76 -6.45
CA PHE A 234 6.24 -0.89 -5.97
C PHE A 234 5.92 -1.16 -4.51
N GLN A 235 5.94 -2.42 -4.09
CA GLN A 235 5.80 -2.75 -2.67
C GLN A 235 6.92 -2.12 -1.83
N HIS A 236 8.15 -2.10 -2.35
CA HIS A 236 9.26 -1.41 -1.68
C HIS A 236 9.01 0.10 -1.57
N ALA A 237 8.55 0.72 -2.67
CA ALA A 237 8.17 2.12 -2.64
C ALA A 237 7.09 2.37 -1.57
N ARG A 238 6.05 1.53 -1.48
CA ARG A 238 4.96 1.68 -0.49
C ARG A 238 5.44 1.59 0.97
N ILE A 239 6.36 0.67 1.29
CA ILE A 239 6.90 0.50 2.65
C ILE A 239 7.99 1.51 3.00
N THR A 240 8.28 2.49 2.14
CA THR A 240 9.22 3.56 2.43
C THR A 240 8.51 4.92 2.53
N HIS A 241 7.17 4.90 2.55
CA HIS A 241 6.29 6.06 2.61
C HIS A 241 5.35 6.00 3.82
N GLY A 242 5.67 6.76 4.88
CA GLY A 242 4.84 6.85 6.08
C GLY A 242 3.60 7.75 5.89
N CYS A 243 2.45 7.33 6.44
CA CYS A 243 1.26 8.19 6.52
C CYS A 243 1.13 8.94 7.87
N SER A 244 2.03 8.66 8.81
CA SER A 244 2.17 9.32 10.12
C SER A 244 3.63 9.22 10.57
N LYS A 245 4.00 9.92 11.66
CA LYS A 245 5.34 9.81 12.26
C LYS A 245 5.68 8.35 12.62
N HIS A 246 4.78 7.69 13.36
CA HIS A 246 4.96 6.30 13.78
C HIS A 246 5.05 5.36 12.58
N ASP A 247 4.22 5.58 11.56
CA ASP A 247 4.27 4.78 10.33
C ASP A 247 5.57 5.00 9.54
N GLY A 248 6.10 6.22 9.52
CA GLY A 248 7.38 6.55 8.89
C GLY A 248 8.56 5.87 9.58
N GLU A 249 8.63 5.94 10.91
CA GLU A 249 9.64 5.23 11.71
C GLU A 249 9.56 3.71 11.49
N TRP A 250 8.34 3.17 11.49
CA TRP A 250 8.10 1.76 11.24
C TRP A 250 8.61 1.33 9.86
N LYS A 251 8.17 2.04 8.83
CA LYS A 251 8.56 1.79 7.44
C LYS A 251 10.05 1.97 7.19
N TYR A 252 10.69 2.90 7.89
CA TYR A 252 12.15 3.04 7.86
C TYR A 252 12.84 1.75 8.33
N ILE A 253 12.44 1.20 9.48
CA ILE A 253 12.99 -0.08 9.99
C ILE A 253 12.74 -1.20 8.98
N LEU A 254 11.49 -1.39 8.55
CA LEU A 254 11.11 -2.47 7.65
C LEU A 254 11.86 -2.42 6.31
N SER A 255 11.97 -1.23 5.72
CA SER A 255 12.65 -1.06 4.43
C SER A 255 14.13 -1.43 4.48
N ARG A 256 14.81 -1.14 5.61
CA ARG A 256 16.23 -1.49 5.81
C ARG A 256 16.43 -2.99 5.97
N LEU A 257 15.53 -3.66 6.70
CA LEU A 257 15.56 -5.13 6.81
C LEU A 257 15.30 -5.81 5.46
N GLN A 258 14.45 -5.22 4.60
CA GLN A 258 14.05 -5.82 3.34
C GLN A 258 14.97 -5.51 2.14
N GLN A 259 15.77 -4.43 2.22
CA GLN A 259 16.44 -3.80 1.06
C GLN A 259 17.17 -4.78 0.14
N SER A 260 17.93 -5.73 0.71
CA SER A 260 18.72 -6.71 -0.05
C SER A 260 17.91 -7.76 -0.84
N SER A 261 16.59 -7.83 -0.63
CA SER A 261 15.75 -8.93 -1.14
C SER A 261 14.81 -8.54 -2.29
N ILE A 262 14.85 -7.30 -2.79
CA ILE A 262 13.92 -6.82 -3.81
C ILE A 262 14.67 -6.33 -5.06
N PRO A 263 14.48 -6.97 -6.23
CA PRO A 263 15.00 -6.45 -7.48
C PRO A 263 14.50 -5.02 -7.73
N HIS A 264 15.42 -4.12 -8.07
CA HIS A 264 15.14 -2.72 -8.41
C HIS A 264 14.39 -1.92 -7.33
N ALA A 265 14.53 -2.28 -6.04
CA ALA A 265 13.85 -1.59 -4.94
C ALA A 265 14.07 -0.07 -4.94
N ASP A 266 15.34 0.36 -4.85
CA ASP A 266 15.71 1.77 -4.78
C ASP A 266 15.41 2.50 -6.10
N HIS A 267 15.68 1.84 -7.23
CA HIS A 267 15.34 2.37 -8.55
C HIS A 267 13.83 2.62 -8.68
N GLY A 268 12.99 1.66 -8.33
CA GLY A 268 11.54 1.83 -8.40
C GLY A 268 10.99 2.84 -7.41
N ARG A 269 11.59 2.94 -6.21
CA ARG A 269 11.28 4.01 -5.26
C ARG A 269 11.58 5.38 -5.87
N VAL A 270 12.81 5.62 -6.34
CA VAL A 270 13.22 6.90 -6.94
C VAL A 270 12.37 7.23 -8.18
N TRP A 271 12.13 6.24 -9.05
CA TRP A 271 11.31 6.41 -10.24
C TRP A 271 9.88 6.82 -9.88
N TRP A 272 9.26 6.12 -8.92
CA TRP A 272 7.89 6.43 -8.50
C TRP A 272 7.81 7.83 -7.87
N ASP A 273 8.75 8.22 -7.02
CA ASP A 273 8.80 9.57 -6.42
C ASP A 273 9.00 10.66 -7.46
N THR A 274 9.78 10.38 -8.51
CA THR A 274 9.95 11.29 -9.64
C THR A 274 8.62 11.53 -10.34
N VAL A 275 7.89 10.45 -10.66
CA VAL A 275 6.57 10.50 -11.30
C VAL A 275 5.58 11.25 -10.40
N GLN A 276 5.51 10.88 -9.13
CA GLN A 276 4.68 11.55 -8.12
C GLN A 276 4.96 13.06 -8.10
N THR A 277 6.23 13.44 -7.98
CA THR A 277 6.63 14.85 -7.89
C THR A 277 6.31 15.60 -9.17
N LEU A 278 6.51 15.01 -10.35
CA LEU A 278 6.17 15.66 -11.62
C LEU A 278 4.67 15.86 -11.78
N LEU A 279 3.85 14.91 -11.33
CA LEU A 279 2.40 15.01 -11.45
C LEU A 279 1.80 16.03 -10.47
N TYR A 280 2.37 16.18 -9.27
CA TYR A 280 1.91 17.16 -8.28
C TYR A 280 2.60 18.53 -8.37
N ARG A 281 3.87 18.57 -8.78
CA ARG A 281 4.73 19.76 -8.86
C ARG A 281 5.64 19.68 -10.11
N PRO A 282 5.11 19.89 -11.32
CA PRO A 282 5.86 19.76 -12.58
C PRO A 282 7.17 20.57 -12.65
N SER A 283 7.23 21.70 -11.94
CA SER A 283 8.41 22.59 -11.92
C SER A 283 9.45 22.25 -10.84
N SER A 284 9.26 21.15 -10.10
CA SER A 284 10.09 20.78 -8.94
C SER A 284 11.57 20.59 -9.31
N LEU A 285 12.45 21.25 -8.55
CA LEU A 285 13.90 21.04 -8.63
C LEU A 285 14.28 19.62 -8.18
N GLN A 286 13.62 19.11 -7.14
CA GLN A 286 13.76 17.74 -6.68
C GLN A 286 13.43 16.73 -7.79
N ALA A 287 12.33 16.91 -8.53
CA ALA A 287 12.03 16.05 -9.68
C ALA A 287 13.14 16.07 -10.74
N ARG A 288 13.72 17.25 -11.03
CA ARG A 288 14.86 17.37 -11.94
C ARG A 288 16.12 16.68 -11.40
N ALA A 289 16.37 16.75 -10.09
CA ALA A 289 17.47 16.03 -9.45
C ALA A 289 17.30 14.52 -9.59
N TRP A 290 16.10 14.00 -9.28
CA TRP A 290 15.80 12.58 -9.44
C TRP A 290 15.93 12.09 -10.88
N LEU A 291 15.45 12.86 -11.86
CA LEU A 291 15.60 12.51 -13.27
C LEU A 291 17.07 12.39 -13.68
N ARG A 292 17.92 13.32 -13.23
CA ARG A 292 19.37 13.25 -13.50
C ARG A 292 19.99 12.01 -12.88
N LEU A 293 19.58 11.66 -11.65
CA LEU A 293 20.05 10.45 -10.98
C LEU A 293 19.62 9.19 -11.75
N LEU A 294 18.35 9.08 -12.14
CA LEU A 294 17.81 7.96 -12.91
C LEU A 294 18.50 7.80 -14.27
N VAL A 295 18.73 8.90 -14.98
CA VAL A 295 19.45 8.89 -16.27
C VAL A 295 20.88 8.38 -16.08
N GLY A 296 21.60 8.90 -15.09
CA GLY A 296 22.97 8.47 -14.81
C GLY A 296 23.04 6.99 -14.42
N TYR A 297 22.09 6.52 -13.60
CA TYR A 297 22.01 5.11 -13.21
C TYR A 297 21.82 4.19 -14.42
N VAL A 298 20.84 4.48 -15.28
CA VAL A 298 20.55 3.67 -16.47
C VAL A 298 21.70 3.70 -17.48
N ARG A 299 22.49 4.78 -17.51
CA ARG A 299 23.70 4.88 -18.36
C ARG A 299 24.94 4.21 -17.77
N GLY A 300 24.86 3.66 -16.55
CA GLY A 300 26.02 3.14 -15.82
C GLY A 300 26.98 4.23 -15.33
N GLU A 301 26.59 5.49 -15.41
CA GLU A 301 27.34 6.65 -14.91
C GLU A 301 27.18 6.82 -13.40
N ARG A 302 26.15 6.19 -12.81
CA ARG A 302 25.87 6.21 -11.37
C ARG A 302 25.73 4.79 -10.84
N SER A 303 26.22 4.57 -9.63
CA SER A 303 26.13 3.27 -8.95
C SER A 303 24.75 3.06 -8.29
N VAL A 304 24.44 1.80 -7.95
CA VAL A 304 23.31 1.49 -7.06
C VAL A 304 23.47 2.21 -5.71
N SER A 305 24.70 2.32 -5.18
CA SER A 305 24.95 3.01 -3.91
C SER A 305 24.62 4.51 -3.95
N GLU A 306 24.63 5.15 -5.11
CA GLU A 306 24.14 6.52 -5.25
C GLU A 306 22.61 6.59 -5.27
N LEU A 307 21.94 5.55 -5.78
CA LEU A 307 20.49 5.40 -5.58
C LEU A 307 20.16 5.13 -4.12
N GLU A 308 21.00 4.44 -3.34
CA GLU A 308 20.76 4.20 -1.91
C GLU A 308 20.87 5.47 -1.05
N LYS A 309 21.64 6.47 -1.52
CA LYS A 309 21.78 7.80 -0.89
C LYS A 309 20.67 8.79 -1.26
N TYR A 310 19.60 8.32 -1.89
CA TYR A 310 18.42 9.13 -2.24
C TYR A 310 17.94 10.01 -1.05
N GLN A 311 18.09 9.51 0.17
CA GLN A 311 17.71 10.22 1.40
C GLN A 311 18.50 11.53 1.64
N GLU A 312 19.72 11.65 1.11
CA GLU A 312 20.52 12.89 1.15
C GLU A 312 19.91 13.95 0.20
N ILE A 313 19.39 13.52 -0.95
CA ILE A 313 18.69 14.37 -1.93
C ILE A 313 17.34 14.86 -1.36
N ASP A 314 16.66 14.03 -0.57
CA ASP A 314 15.46 14.42 0.18
C ASP A 314 15.77 15.46 1.29
N GLY A 315 17.00 15.49 1.82
CA GLY A 315 17.42 16.33 2.95
C GLY A 315 17.88 17.74 2.58
N GLU A 316 18.52 17.94 1.42
CA GLU A 316 19.15 19.23 1.06
C GLU A 316 18.15 20.38 0.77
N GLU A 317 16.89 20.10 0.38
CA GLU A 317 15.86 21.15 0.20
C GLU A 317 15.02 21.47 1.45
N ALA A 318 15.15 20.71 2.54
CA ALA A 318 14.48 21.03 3.82
C ALA A 318 14.96 22.37 4.40
N ALA A 319 16.21 22.77 4.12
CA ALA A 319 16.75 24.07 4.49
C ALA A 319 16.09 25.23 3.73
N VAL A 320 15.70 25.02 2.47
CA VAL A 320 15.08 26.04 1.61
C VAL A 320 13.57 26.13 1.86
N LEU A 321 12.88 25.01 2.14
CA LEU A 321 11.44 24.99 2.45
C LEU A 321 11.09 25.60 3.82
N ASN A 322 12.06 25.76 4.73
CA ASN A 322 11.88 26.51 5.98
C ASN A 322 11.76 28.03 5.80
N THR A 323 11.95 28.56 4.59
CA THR A 323 11.82 30.00 4.28
C THR A 323 10.46 30.41 3.71
N VAL A 324 9.57 29.45 3.43
CA VAL A 324 8.22 29.70 2.91
C VAL A 324 7.25 29.92 4.08
N PRO A 325 6.47 31.02 4.13
CA PRO A 325 5.58 31.32 5.24
C PRO A 325 4.59 30.17 5.50
N ARG A 326 4.55 29.71 6.75
CA ARG A 326 3.75 28.57 7.24
C ARG A 326 2.25 28.85 7.21
N GLY A 327 1.65 28.82 6.01
CA GLY A 327 0.22 28.80 5.79
C GLY A 327 -0.27 27.37 5.49
N GLY A 328 -0.54 26.60 6.54
CA GLY A 328 -1.24 25.30 6.45
C GLY A 328 -0.65 24.20 7.32
N GLY A 329 -1.31 23.92 8.44
CA GLY A 329 -1.29 22.64 9.18
C GLY A 329 0.06 22.19 9.74
N ARG A 330 0.29 22.46 11.03
CA ARG A 330 1.38 21.83 11.81
C ARG A 330 1.23 20.30 11.76
N GLY A 331 2.13 19.64 11.04
CA GLY A 331 2.72 18.39 11.50
C GLY A 331 4.08 18.75 12.06
N ALA A 332 4.17 18.94 13.37
CA ALA A 332 5.45 19.02 14.04
C ALA A 332 6.12 17.64 13.93
N ASP A 333 7.42 17.64 13.67
CA ASP A 333 8.30 16.47 13.49
C ASP A 333 8.24 15.87 12.09
N GLY A 334 8.95 16.55 11.18
CA GLY A 334 8.99 16.23 9.76
C GLY A 334 9.52 14.84 9.47
N TYR A 335 8.74 14.07 8.71
CA TYR A 335 9.20 13.10 7.71
C TYR A 335 8.09 13.02 6.66
N TYR A 336 8.38 13.49 5.46
CA TYR A 336 7.52 13.33 4.29
C TYR A 336 8.42 12.89 3.15
N SER A 337 8.07 11.80 2.47
CA SER A 337 8.28 11.86 1.03
C SER A 337 7.45 13.04 0.53
N THR A 338 8.11 13.96 -0.14
CA THR A 338 7.58 15.25 -0.58
C THR A 338 6.36 15.12 -1.50
N ALA A 339 6.05 13.91 -1.99
CA ALA A 339 4.88 13.61 -2.79
C ALA A 339 3.58 13.43 -1.98
N ILE A 340 3.62 12.81 -0.80
CA ILE A 340 2.40 12.39 -0.08
C ILE A 340 1.86 13.47 0.86
N GLY A 341 2.70 14.43 1.27
CA GLY A 341 2.27 15.57 2.10
C GLY A 341 1.23 16.50 1.46
N ALA A 342 0.95 16.36 0.15
CA ALA A 342 -0.06 17.12 -0.57
C ALA A 342 -1.51 16.65 -0.31
N PHE A 343 -1.73 15.53 0.38
CA PHE A 343 -3.05 14.91 0.55
C PHE A 343 -4.00 15.60 1.56
N ARG A 344 -3.61 16.71 2.20
CA ARG A 344 -4.49 17.48 3.09
C ARG A 344 -4.64 18.94 2.67
N ARG A 345 -5.23 19.20 1.50
CA ARG A 345 -5.95 20.45 1.22
C ARG A 345 -7.15 20.16 0.31
N ARG A 346 -8.34 20.15 0.90
CA ARG A 346 -9.53 20.73 0.29
C ARG A 346 -9.86 21.97 1.12
#